data_AF-A0A9E0Q6L1-F1
#
_entry.id   AF-A0A9E0Q6L1-F1
#
_cell.length_a   1.000
_cell.length_b   1.000
_cell.length_c   1.000
_cell.angle_alpha   90.00
_cell.angle_beta   90.00
_cell.angle_gamma   90.00
#
_symmetry.space_group_name_H-M   'P 1'
#
loop_
_entity.id
_entity.type
_entity.pdbx_description
1 polymer ?
#
loop_
_entity_poly.entity_id
_entity_poly.type
_entity_poly.pdbx_seq_one_letter_code
_entity_poly.pdbx_strand_id
1 'polypeptide(L)' 'MQAPLVGTGAKAVKTIEQMEPQERAFQQRIDAGINPEPKDWMPEAYRRTLIRQMSQHAHS' A
#
# COMPACT_ATOMS: atom_id res chain seq x y z
N MET A 1 -25.82 -19.81 19.30
CA MET A 1 -25.24 -18.62 18.64
C MET A 1 -23.84 -18.99 18.15
N GLN A 2 -23.71 -19.59 16.96
CA GLN A 2 -22.40 -19.90 16.37
C GLN A 2 -22.14 -18.86 15.26
N ALA A 3 -21.16 -17.99 15.50
CA ALA A 3 -20.71 -17.00 14.52
C ALA A 3 -19.78 -17.69 13.51
N PRO A 4 -20.03 -17.62 12.19
CA PRO A 4 -19.10 -18.15 11.22
C PRO A 4 -17.84 -17.27 11.17
N LEU A 5 -16.67 -17.88 11.31
CA LEU A 5 -15.39 -17.26 10.98
C LEU A 5 -15.44 -16.85 9.50
N VAL A 6 -15.44 -15.53 9.25
CA VAL A 6 -15.26 -14.99 7.90
C VAL A 6 -13.80 -15.18 7.51
N GLY A 7 -13.55 -16.11 6.59
CA GLY A 7 -12.26 -16.30 5.93
C GLY A 7 -11.90 -15.04 5.15
N THR A 8 -11.12 -14.17 5.78
CA THR A 8 -10.54 -13.02 5.09
C THR A 8 -9.43 -13.57 4.21
N GLY A 9 -9.69 -13.71 2.92
CA GLY A 9 -8.72 -14.09 1.91
C GLY A 9 -7.59 -13.06 1.86
N ALA A 10 -6.61 -13.23 2.74
CA ALA A 10 -5.37 -12.48 2.73
C ALA A 10 -4.64 -12.84 1.44
N LYS A 11 -4.82 -12.02 0.40
CA LYS A 11 -3.93 -12.03 -0.75
C LYS A 11 -2.51 -11.92 -0.19
N ALA A 12 -1.68 -12.91 -0.52
CA ALA A 12 -0.31 -13.01 -0.02
C ALA A 12 0.40 -11.66 -0.20
N VAL A 13 0.79 -11.06 0.92
CA VAL A 13 1.67 -9.89 0.91
C VAL A 13 2.96 -10.35 0.25
N LYS A 14 3.38 -9.68 -0.83
CA LYS A 14 4.66 -9.98 -1.49
C LYS A 14 5.77 -9.96 -0.43
N THR A 15 6.54 -11.03 -0.33
CA THR A 15 7.73 -11.08 0.53
C THR A 15 8.81 -10.14 -0.05
N ILE A 16 9.66 -9.58 0.80
CA ILE A 16 10.81 -8.71 0.45
C ILE A 16 11.74 -9.30 -0.64
N GLU A 17 11.75 -10.61 -0.80
CA GLU A 17 12.52 -11.34 -1.81
C GLU A 17 11.90 -11.24 -3.22
N GLN A 18 10.59 -10.96 -3.32
CA GLN A 18 9.84 -10.80 -4.56
C GLN A 18 9.60 -9.33 -4.94
N MET A 19 10.22 -8.41 -4.19
CA MET A 19 10.12 -6.96 -4.40
C MET A 19 11.25 -6.47 -5.30
N GLU A 20 10.89 -5.60 -6.24
CA GLU A 20 11.89 -4.92 -7.07
C GLU A 20 12.81 -4.04 -6.20
N PRO A 21 14.06 -3.76 -6.60
CA PRO A 21 14.98 -2.90 -5.85
C PRO A 21 14.38 -1.53 -5.49
N GLN A 22 13.59 -0.95 -6.40
CA GLN A 22 12.90 0.32 -6.17
C GLN A 22 11.76 0.18 -5.15
N GLU A 23 11.00 -0.93 -5.18
CA GLU A 23 9.94 -1.22 -4.19
C GLU A 23 10.54 -1.35 -2.79
N ARG A 24 11.69 -2.01 -2.65
CA ARG A 24 12.40 -2.11 -1.36
C ARG A 24 12.85 -0.76 -0.84
N ALA A 25 13.45 0.08 -1.71
CA ALA A 25 13.84 1.44 -1.33
C ALA A 25 12.64 2.28 -0.91
N PHE A 26 11.51 2.15 -1.61
CA PHE A 26 10.26 2.79 -1.22
C PHE A 26 9.78 2.30 0.15
N GLN A 27 9.75 0.99 0.39
CA GLN A 27 9.34 0.43 1.68
C GLN A 27 10.23 0.92 2.82
N GLN A 28 11.55 0.98 2.63
CA GLN A 28 12.47 1.52 3.63
C GLN A 28 12.19 2.99 3.96
N ARG A 29 11.82 3.81 2.96
CA ARG A 29 11.41 5.20 3.19
C ARG A 29 10.14 5.27 4.04
N ILE A 30 9.15 4.44 3.73
CA ILE A 30 7.90 4.35 4.51
C ILE A 30 8.17 3.89 5.94
N ASP A 31 9.00 2.87 6.14
CA ASP A 31 9.35 2.35 7.46
C ASP A 31 10.12 3.39 8.29
N ALA A 32 10.92 4.24 7.64
CA ALA A 32 11.58 5.39 8.25
C ALA A 32 10.63 6.56 8.55
N GLY A 33 9.33 6.44 8.24
CA GLY A 33 8.33 7.49 8.42
C GLY A 33 8.46 8.63 7.40
N ILE A 34 9.19 8.42 6.30
CA ILE A 34 9.36 9.42 5.24
C ILE A 34 8.16 9.33 4.30
N ASN A 35 7.37 10.40 4.25
CA ASN A 35 6.28 10.49 3.29
C ASN A 35 6.81 10.66 1.86
N PRO A 36 6.34 9.85 0.89
CA PRO A 36 6.74 9.99 -0.50
C PRO A 36 6.09 11.22 -1.12
N GLU A 37 6.87 12.03 -1.85
CA GLU A 37 6.34 13.17 -2.59
C GLU A 37 5.78 12.75 -3.96
N PRO A 38 4.90 13.53 -4.61
CA PRO A 38 4.32 13.16 -5.92
C PRO A 38 5.36 12.94 -7.03
N LYS A 39 6.50 13.63 -6.92
CA LYS A 39 7.64 13.51 -7.84
C LYS A 39 8.50 12.26 -7.60
N ASP A 40 8.38 11.65 -6.42
CA ASP A 40 9.12 10.43 -6.10
C ASP A 40 8.54 9.24 -6.85
N TRP A 41 9.44 8.31 -7.18
CA TRP A 41 9.02 7.00 -7.64
C TRP A 41 8.26 6.27 -6.52
N MET A 42 7.13 5.67 -6.87
CA MET A 42 6.31 4.85 -5.97
C MET A 42 5.58 3.76 -6.77
N PRO A 43 5.23 2.61 -6.15
CA PRO A 43 4.47 1.57 -6.83
C PRO A 43 3.13 2.08 -7.37
N GLU A 44 2.76 1.68 -8.59
CA GLU A 44 1.54 2.17 -9.24
C GLU A 44 0.27 1.86 -8.41
N ALA A 45 0.22 0.68 -7.78
CA ALA A 45 -0.88 0.29 -6.90
C ALA A 45 -1.02 1.23 -5.70
N TYR A 46 0.11 1.68 -5.12
CA TYR A 46 0.12 2.64 -4.02
C TYR A 46 -0.40 4.01 -4.47
N ARG A 47 0.12 4.52 -5.60
CA ARG A 47 -0.33 5.80 -6.19
C ARG A 47 -1.83 5.82 -6.48
N ARG A 48 -2.37 4.77 -7.10
CA ARG A 48 -3.81 4.65 -7.40
C ARG A 48 -4.66 4.67 -6.12
N THR A 49 -4.18 4.00 -5.07
CA THR A 49 -4.88 3.95 -3.78
C THR A 49 -4.91 5.32 -3.11
N LEU A 50 -3.78 6.04 -3.09
CA LEU A 50 -3.71 7.42 -2.59
C LEU A 50 -4.67 8.35 -3.33
N ILE A 51 -4.66 8.32 -4.67
CA ILE A 51 -5.58 9.13 -5.48
C ILE A 51 -7.04 8.83 -5.12
N ARG A 52 -7.39 7.56 -4.93
CA ARG A 52 -8.74 7.16 -4.51
C ARG A 52 -9.10 7.71 -3.13
N GLN A 53 -8.16 7.69 -2.18
CA GLN A 53 -8.38 8.24 -0.85
C GLN A 53 -8.57 9.76 -0.89
N MET A 54 -7.70 10.48 -1.60
CA MET A 54 -7.80 11.93 -1.77
C MET A 54 -9.10 12.33 -2.47
N SER A 55 -9.48 11.59 -3.52
CA SER A 55 -10.74 11.79 -4.23
C SER A 55 -11.93 11.58 -3.28
N GLN A 56 -12.01 10.45 -2.58
CA GLN A 56 -13.11 10.21 -1.64
C GLN A 56 -13.17 11.25 -0.52
N HIS A 57 -12.01 11.72 -0.02
CA HIS A 57 -11.96 12.78 0.98
C HIS A 57 -12.51 14.11 0.45
N ALA A 58 -12.24 14.44 -0.82
CA ALA A 58 -12.75 15.64 -1.45
C ALA A 58 -14.27 15.61 -1.72
N HIS A 59 -14.87 14.42 -1.78
CA HIS A 59 -16.31 14.23 -1.99
C HIS A 59 -17.07 13.96 -0.67
N SER A 60 -16.43 14.15 0.48
CA SER A 60 -17.00 13.88 1.81
C SER A 60 -17.57 15.12 2.50
#